data_AF-L0DUL0-F1
#
_entry.id   AF-L0DUL0-F1
#
_cell.length_a   1.000
_cell.length_b   1.000
_cell.length_c   1.000
_cell.angle_alpha   90.00
_cell.angle_beta   90.00
_cell.angle_gamma   90.00
#
_symmetry.space_group_name_H-M   'P 1'
#
loop_
_entity.id
_entity.type
_entity.pdbx_description
1 polymer ?
#
loop_
_entity_poly.entity_id
_entity_poly.type
_entity_poly.pdbx_seq_one_letter_code
_entity_poly.pdbx_strand_id
1 'polypeptide(L)' 'MNIRRVTLLGGTGLVGRALASRLLADGVKVRLVARHAEFA' A
#
# COMPACT_ATOMS: atom_id res chain seq x y z
N MET A 1 20.15 5.64 0.85
CA MET A 1 18.93 4.89 1.26
C MET A 1 18.38 4.14 0.06
N ASN A 2 18.32 2.80 0.11
CA ASN A 2 17.73 2.00 -0.97
C ASN A 2 16.20 2.15 -0.92
N ILE A 3 15.60 2.74 -1.96
CA ILE A 3 14.16 2.97 -2.01
C ILE A 3 13.46 1.63 -2.24
N ARG A 4 12.83 1.09 -1.20
CA ARG A 4 12.03 -0.14 -1.30
C ARG A 4 10.69 0.19 -1.96
N ARG A 5 10.31 -0.59 -2.99
CA ARG A 5 9.03 -0.49 -3.69
C ARG A 5 8.22 -1.76 -3.47
N VAL A 6 6.95 -1.62 -3.12
CA VAL A 6 6.03 -2.75 -2.87
C VAL A 6 4.75 -2.55 -3.65
N THR A 7 4.27 -3.60 -4.32
CA THR A 7 2.90 -3.65 -4.85
C THR A 7 2.03 -4.43 -3.88
N LEU A 8 0.90 -3.85 -3.47
CA LEU A 8 -0.02 -4.47 -2.53
C LEU A 8 -1.37 -4.75 -3.20
N LEU A 9 -1.72 -6.03 -3.28
CA LEU A 9 -3.05 -6.51 -3.70
C LEU A 9 -3.96 -6.58 -2.47
N GLY A 10 -5.21 -6.12 -2.59
CA GLY A 10 -6.14 -6.12 -1.45
C GLY A 10 -5.88 -5.01 -0.43
N GLY A 11 -5.20 -3.93 -0.84
CA GLY A 11 -4.86 -2.78 0.01
C GLY A 11 -6.04 -1.98 0.55
N THR A 12 -7.25 -2.23 0.05
CA THR A 12 -8.48 -1.53 0.48
C THR A 12 -9.17 -2.16 1.68
N GLY A 13 -8.85 -3.42 2.01
CA GLY A 13 -9.38 -4.09 3.20
C GLY A 13 -8.76 -3.54 4.51
N LEU A 14 -9.33 -3.92 5.65
CA LEU A 14 -8.87 -3.49 6.98
C LEU A 14 -7.35 -3.69 7.16
N VAL A 15 -6.87 -4.90 6.90
CA VAL A 15 -5.46 -5.26 7.04
C VAL A 15 -4.60 -4.58 5.97
N GLY A 16 -5.08 -4.55 4.73
CA GLY A 16 -4.36 -3.94 3.61
C GLY A 16 -4.09 -2.44 3.84
N ARG A 17 -5.08 -1.72 4.38
CA ARG A 17 -4.95 -0.30 4.74
C ARG A 17 -3.95 -0.09 5.87
N ALA A 18 -4.02 -0.90 6.93
CA ALA A 18 -3.07 -0.81 8.05
C ALA A 18 -1.63 -1.09 7.59
N LEU A 19 -1.45 -2.11 6.75
CA LEU A 19 -0.13 -2.45 6.20
C LEU A 19 0.41 -1.34 5.28
N ALA A 20 -0.42 -0.81 4.38
CA ALA A 20 -0.02 0.29 3.51
C ALA A 20 0.40 1.53 4.33
N SER A 21 -0.37 1.88 5.37
CA SER A 21 -0.04 2.98 6.28
C SER A 21 1.32 2.77 6.96
N ARG A 22 1.59 1.57 7.47
CA ARG A 22 2.87 1.25 8.11
C ARG A 22 4.05 1.33 7.12
N LEU A 23 3.90 0.76 5.93
CA LEU A 23 4.94 0.77 4.90
C LEU A 23 5.28 2.20 4.45
N LEU A 24 4.27 3.06 4.30
CA LEU A 24 4.46 4.46 3.97
C LEU A 24 5.21 5.20 5.10
N ALA A 25 4.87 4.94 6.36
CA ALA A 25 5.58 5.51 7.53
C ALA A 25 7.05 5.07 7.59
N ASP A 26 7.37 3.87 7.12
CA ASP A 26 8.74 3.35 7.01
C ASP A 26 9.48 3.85 5.73
N GLY A 27 8.88 4.77 4.96
CA GLY A 27 9.48 5.36 3.76
C GLY A 27 9.47 4.46 2.52
N VAL A 28 8.66 3.40 2.53
CA VAL A 28 8.49 2.49 1.39
C VAL A 28 7.53 3.11 0.36
N LYS A 29 7.88 3.02 -0.92
CA LYS A 29 6.97 3.40 -2.01
C LYS A 29 5.97 2.27 -2.26
N VAL A 30 4.71 2.51 -1.93
CA VAL A 30 3.62 1.51 -2.07
C VAL A 30 2.78 1.81 -3.30
N ARG A 31 2.53 0.78 -4.13
CA ARG A 31 1.52 0.80 -5.19
C ARG A 31 0.36 -0.10 -4.78
N LEU A 32 -0.80 0.48 -4.50
CA LEU A 32 -2.02 -0.28 -4.24
C LEU A 32 -2.67 -0.71 -5.55
N VAL A 33 -3.20 -1.93 -5.58
CA VAL A 33 -4.04 -2.43 -6.68
C VAL A 33 -5.39 -2.83 -6.12
N ALA A 34 -6.45 -2.25 -6.68
CA ALA A 34 -7.83 -2.47 -6.30
C ALA A 34 -8.71 -2.57 -7.55
N ARG A 35 -9.84 -3.29 -7.44
CA ARG A 35 -10.83 -3.41 -8.53
C ARG A 35 -11.49 -2.06 -8.85
N HIS A 36 -11.72 -1.25 -7.81
CA HIS A 36 -12.25 0.11 -7.91
C HIS A 36 -11.23 1.07 -7.29
N ALA A 37 -10.15 1.34 -8.01
CA ALA A 37 -9.04 2.16 -7.51
C ALA A 37 -9.45 3.61 -7.22
N GLU A 38 -10.54 4.08 -7.81
CA GLU A 38 -11.15 5.39 -7.57
C GLU A 38 -11.68 5.58 -6.14
N PHE A 39 -11.95 4.49 -5.40
CA PHE A 39 -12.41 4.52 -4.01
C PHE A 39 -11.35 4.08 -2.98
N ALA A 40 -10.13 3.79 -3.44
CA ALA A 40 -9.09 3.15 -2.63
C ALA A 40 -8.47 4.08 -1.58
#